data_AF-A0A4Q5YYA5-F1
#
_entry.id   AF-A0A4Q5YYA5-F1
#
_cell.length_a   1.000
_cell.length_b   1.000
_cell.length_c   1.000
_cell.angle_alpha   90.00
_cell.angle_beta   90.00
_cell.angle_gamma   90.00
#
_symmetry.space_group_name_H-M   'P 1'
#
loop_
_entity.id
_entity.type
_entity.pdbx_description
1 polymer ?
#
loop_
_entity_poly.entity_id
_entity_poly.type
_entity_poly.pdbx_seq_one_letter_code
_entity_poly.pdbx_strand_id
1 'polypeptide(L)'
;MKFEDIKKEYLADVQKSGDIKKLTNVSGRARNGSAQDIVMVNKLRGFLQTRPAYQPTADAKEELQNYVLIIDEVNRANLPAVFGELIYALEYRGQTVTSLYDIDGDASLVLPPNLYIIGTMNTADRSVGHIDYALRRRFAFKSVLPDPAPVHTAAKAVFEKVSQLFIANYASLDWSAEHPKLEPSAYLAPDFKPEDVWIGHSYFIAQDTKEHTAIEQLNLKRTFELVPLLHEYLKDGVLLPEAKSVIDEISTLPIH
;
A
#
# COMPACT_ATOMS: atom_id res chain seq x y z
N MET A 1 -34.49 21.64 21.14
CA MET A 1 -35.57 20.91 20.41
C MET A 1 -34.90 19.84 19.56
N LYS A 2 -35.47 18.63 19.45
CA LYS A 2 -34.89 17.57 18.59
C LYS A 2 -35.30 17.81 17.14
N PHE A 3 -34.44 17.50 16.19
CA PHE A 3 -34.76 17.61 14.76
C PHE A 3 -35.97 16.77 14.35
N GLU A 4 -36.14 15.60 14.97
CA GLU A 4 -37.30 14.74 14.74
C GLU A 4 -38.64 15.42 15.07
N ASP A 5 -38.69 16.25 16.11
CA ASP A 5 -39.91 16.97 16.48
C ASP A 5 -40.22 18.07 15.45
N ILE A 6 -39.20 18.81 15.00
CA ILE A 6 -39.31 19.83 13.93
C ILE A 6 -39.81 19.19 12.63
N LYS A 7 -39.28 18.02 12.26
CA LYS A 7 -39.71 17.27 11.08
C LYS A 7 -41.18 16.87 11.18
N LYS A 8 -41.64 16.37 12.33
CA LYS A 8 -43.04 15.99 12.56
C LYS A 8 -43.98 17.20 12.53
N GLU A 9 -43.58 18.32 13.11
CA GLU A 9 -44.34 19.58 13.07
C GLU A 9 -44.45 20.14 11.65
N TYR A 10 -43.36 20.10 10.87
CA TYR A 10 -43.37 20.48 9.46
C TYR A 10 -44.30 19.60 8.62
N LEU A 11 -44.23 18.27 8.79
CA LEU A 11 -45.07 17.33 8.04
C LEU A 11 -46.55 17.43 8.40
N ALA A 12 -46.88 17.84 9.62
CA ALA A 12 -48.25 18.11 10.05
C ALA A 12 -48.76 19.52 9.67
N ASP A 13 -47.98 20.26 8.88
CA ASP A 13 -48.23 21.64 8.47
C ASP A 13 -48.63 22.59 9.60
N VAL A 14 -47.91 22.51 10.72
CA VAL A 14 -48.13 23.41 11.85
C VAL A 14 -47.88 24.86 11.42
N GLN A 15 -48.83 25.74 11.75
CA GLN A 15 -48.74 27.19 11.49
C GLN A 15 -48.69 28.02 12.79
N LYS A 16 -49.28 27.52 13.89
CA LYS A 16 -49.38 28.22 15.18
C LYS A 16 -49.09 27.29 16.36
N SER A 17 -48.69 27.84 17.50
CA SER A 17 -48.26 27.05 18.69
C SER A 17 -49.40 26.20 19.24
N GLY A 18 -50.64 26.64 19.04
CA GLY A 18 -51.84 25.90 19.43
C GLY A 18 -52.03 24.59 18.65
N ASP A 19 -51.45 24.46 17.46
CA ASP A 19 -51.58 23.26 16.62
C ASP A 19 -50.58 22.18 17.03
N ILE A 20 -49.43 22.57 17.61
CA ILE A 20 -48.43 21.64 18.15
C ILE A 20 -49.02 20.81 19.30
N LYS A 21 -49.91 21.40 20.10
CA LYS A 21 -50.59 20.72 21.21
C LYS A 21 -51.48 19.56 20.76
N LYS A 22 -51.92 19.55 19.50
CA LYS A 22 -52.75 18.50 18.93
C LYS A 22 -51.92 17.30 18.43
N LEU A 23 -50.60 17.44 18.35
CA LEU A 23 -49.71 16.38 17.86
C LEU A 23 -49.39 15.37 18.96
N THR A 24 -49.87 14.14 18.81
CA THR A 24 -49.65 13.02 19.74
C THR A 24 -48.34 12.26 19.50
N ASN A 25 -47.55 12.66 18.52
CA ASN A 25 -46.31 11.98 18.10
C ASN A 25 -45.03 12.82 18.29
N VAL A 26 -45.13 14.04 18.83
CA VAL A 26 -43.97 14.87 19.21
C VAL A 26 -43.66 14.71 20.70
N SER A 27 -42.43 15.03 21.09
CA SER A 27 -41.99 14.97 22.49
C SER A 27 -42.81 15.89 23.41
N GLY A 28 -42.94 15.55 24.70
CA GLY A 28 -43.69 16.37 25.65
C GLY A 28 -43.18 17.82 25.77
N ARG A 29 -41.86 18.02 25.56
CA ARG A 29 -41.25 19.36 25.50
C ARG A 29 -41.68 20.15 24.26
N ALA A 30 -41.79 19.48 23.11
CA ALA A 30 -42.28 20.09 21.87
C ALA A 30 -43.79 20.36 21.91
N ARG A 31 -44.61 19.47 22.50
CA ARG A 31 -46.07 19.69 22.66
C ARG A 31 -46.44 20.96 23.40
N ASN A 32 -45.63 21.35 24.38
CA ASN A 32 -45.81 22.59 25.14
C ASN A 32 -45.23 23.81 24.40
N GLY A 33 -45.16 23.74 23.07
CA GLY A 33 -44.29 24.49 22.18
C GLY A 33 -44.16 25.97 22.48
N SER A 34 -42.91 26.45 22.41
CA SER A 34 -42.56 27.85 22.53
C SER A 34 -42.70 28.57 21.19
N ALA A 35 -42.76 29.90 21.17
CA ALA A 35 -42.75 30.68 19.93
C ALA A 35 -41.53 30.38 19.04
N GLN A 36 -40.43 29.87 19.62
CA GLN A 36 -39.20 29.53 18.92
C GLN A 36 -39.35 28.30 18.02
N ASP A 37 -40.28 27.40 18.35
CA ASP A 37 -40.51 26.15 17.63
C ASP A 37 -41.12 26.42 16.24
N ILE A 38 -42.14 27.30 16.20
CA ILE A 38 -42.72 27.81 14.95
C ILE A 38 -41.67 28.53 14.10
N VAL A 39 -40.82 29.35 14.72
CA VAL A 39 -39.77 30.08 14.00
C VAL A 39 -38.83 29.08 13.31
N MET A 40 -38.50 27.98 13.96
CA MET A 40 -37.64 26.95 13.40
C MET A 40 -38.32 26.17 12.27
N VAL A 41 -39.59 25.78 12.44
CA VAL A 41 -40.39 25.12 11.39
C VAL A 41 -40.56 26.03 10.17
N ASN A 42 -40.81 27.32 10.37
CA ASN A 42 -40.91 28.30 9.28
C ASN A 42 -39.57 28.54 8.58
N LYS A 43 -38.45 28.57 9.31
CA LYS A 43 -37.11 28.63 8.71
C LYS A 43 -36.82 27.38 7.87
N LEU A 44 -37.17 26.19 8.38
CA LEU A 44 -37.05 24.94 7.62
C LEU A 44 -37.92 24.98 6.36
N ARG A 45 -39.17 25.45 6.47
CA ARG A 45 -40.09 25.62 5.33
C ARG A 45 -39.52 26.56 4.27
N GLY A 46 -39.02 27.72 4.67
CA GLY A 46 -38.35 28.66 3.75
C GLY A 46 -37.08 28.07 3.12
N PHE A 47 -36.28 27.34 3.91
CA PHE A 47 -35.08 26.66 3.43
C PHE A 47 -35.38 25.56 2.40
N LEU A 48 -36.51 24.86 2.53
CA LEU A 48 -36.93 23.83 1.57
C LEU A 48 -37.58 24.43 0.32
N GLN A 49 -38.26 25.58 0.42
CA GLN A 49 -38.87 26.27 -0.74
C GLN A 49 -37.84 26.83 -1.73
N THR A 50 -36.64 27.19 -1.25
CA THR A 50 -35.58 27.76 -2.09
C THR A 50 -34.69 26.71 -2.74
N ARG A 51 -34.91 25.41 -2.46
CA ARG A 51 -34.14 24.33 -3.03
C ARG A 51 -35.00 23.50 -3.96
N PRO A 52 -34.48 23.07 -5.13
CA PRO A 52 -35.15 22.04 -5.90
C PRO A 52 -35.38 20.82 -5.00
N ALA A 53 -36.55 20.20 -5.12
CA ALA A 53 -36.85 18.97 -4.37
C ALA A 53 -35.70 17.99 -4.60
N TYR A 54 -35.14 17.45 -3.51
CA TYR A 54 -34.15 16.38 -3.62
C TYR A 54 -34.84 15.22 -4.34
N GLN A 55 -34.54 15.09 -5.64
CA GLN A 55 -34.87 13.95 -6.45
C GLN A 55 -33.64 13.05 -6.37
N PRO A 56 -33.59 12.07 -5.46
CA PRO A 56 -32.57 11.05 -5.57
C PRO A 56 -32.77 10.40 -6.93
N THR A 57 -31.89 10.69 -7.89
CA THR A 57 -31.82 9.88 -9.09
C THR A 57 -31.39 8.51 -8.60
N ALA A 58 -32.32 7.56 -8.59
CA ALA A 58 -32.13 6.19 -8.14
C ALA A 58 -31.04 5.43 -8.92
N ASP A 59 -30.39 6.08 -9.90
CA ASP A 59 -29.41 5.51 -10.81
C ASP A 59 -28.15 6.37 -10.97
N ALA A 60 -27.79 7.21 -9.99
CA ALA A 60 -26.39 7.58 -9.87
C ALA A 60 -25.63 6.38 -9.28
N LYS A 61 -25.52 5.29 -10.06
CA LYS A 61 -24.49 4.27 -9.83
C LYS A 61 -23.18 5.01 -9.93
N GLU A 62 -22.61 5.40 -8.79
CA GLU A 62 -21.20 5.76 -8.76
C GLU A 62 -20.44 4.60 -9.40
N GLU A 63 -19.67 4.90 -10.44
CA GLU A 63 -18.85 3.88 -11.07
C GLU A 63 -17.99 3.23 -9.99
N LEU A 64 -17.97 1.90 -9.96
CA LEU A 64 -17.22 1.14 -8.98
C LEU A 64 -15.72 1.46 -9.16
N GLN A 65 -15.20 2.38 -8.37
CA GLN A 65 -13.79 2.78 -8.47
C GLN A 65 -12.88 1.67 -7.95
N ASN A 66 -11.70 1.55 -8.54
CA ASN A 66 -10.68 0.64 -8.02
C ASN A 66 -10.04 1.25 -6.77
N TYR A 67 -10.01 0.47 -5.68
CA TYR A 67 -9.31 0.80 -4.45
C TYR A 67 -8.05 -0.05 -4.34
N VAL A 68 -6.95 0.56 -3.90
CA VAL A 68 -5.67 -0.15 -3.73
C VAL A 68 -5.20 -0.01 -2.29
N LEU A 69 -4.94 -1.14 -1.64
CA LEU A 69 -4.27 -1.22 -0.35
C LEU A 69 -2.82 -1.67 -0.58
N ILE A 70 -1.87 -0.79 -0.25
CA ILE A 70 -0.44 -1.09 -0.31
C ILE A 70 0.02 -1.49 1.09
N ILE A 71 0.65 -2.65 1.21
CA ILE A 71 1.23 -3.16 2.45
C ILE A 71 2.73 -3.31 2.22
N ASP A 72 3.50 -2.39 2.81
CA ASP A 72 4.95 -2.41 2.69
C ASP A 72 5.55 -3.45 3.66
N GLU A 73 6.60 -4.15 3.23
CA GLU A 73 7.34 -5.15 4.02
C GLU A 73 6.43 -6.20 4.66
N VAL A 74 5.58 -6.80 3.83
CA VAL A 74 4.49 -7.71 4.24
C VAL A 74 5.01 -8.92 5.00
N ASN A 75 6.25 -9.38 4.74
CA ASN A 75 6.87 -10.47 5.49
C ASN A 75 7.11 -10.13 6.97
N ARG A 76 7.25 -8.85 7.36
CA ARG A 76 7.61 -8.44 8.74
C ARG A 76 6.54 -8.68 9.79
N ALA A 77 5.35 -9.07 9.37
CA ALA A 77 4.28 -9.48 10.27
C ALA A 77 4.03 -10.99 10.19
N ASN A 78 3.42 -11.55 11.25
CA ASN A 78 2.81 -12.87 11.16
C ASN A 78 1.57 -12.78 10.25
N LEU A 79 1.79 -12.95 8.94
CA LEU A 79 0.74 -12.76 7.94
C LEU A 79 -0.50 -13.62 8.16
N PRO A 80 -0.40 -14.92 8.52
CA PRO A 80 -1.57 -15.70 8.89
C PRO A 80 -2.39 -15.08 10.02
N ALA A 81 -1.74 -14.53 11.05
CA ALA A 81 -2.45 -13.88 12.15
C ALA A 81 -3.06 -12.53 11.77
N VAL A 82 -2.37 -11.74 10.93
CA VAL A 82 -2.88 -10.44 10.46
C VAL A 82 -4.04 -10.61 9.50
N PHE A 83 -3.91 -11.51 8.53
CA PHE A 83 -4.97 -11.74 7.56
C PHE A 83 -6.11 -12.56 8.16
N GLY A 84 -5.84 -13.51 9.06
CA GLY A 84 -6.86 -14.31 9.72
C GLY A 84 -7.90 -14.86 8.73
N GLU A 85 -9.12 -14.37 8.86
CA GLU A 85 -10.28 -14.77 8.05
C GLU A 85 -10.33 -14.11 6.67
N LEU A 86 -9.62 -12.99 6.49
CA LEU A 86 -9.48 -12.31 5.20
C LEU A 86 -8.86 -13.24 4.15
N ILE A 87 -8.10 -14.26 4.56
CA ILE A 87 -7.55 -15.28 3.66
C ILE A 87 -8.66 -16.01 2.90
N TYR A 88 -9.78 -16.32 3.57
CA TYR A 88 -10.93 -16.95 2.93
C TYR A 88 -11.64 -15.96 2.01
N ALA A 89 -11.81 -14.71 2.43
CA ALA A 89 -12.43 -13.66 1.62
C ALA A 89 -11.60 -13.32 0.36
N LEU A 90 -10.28 -13.46 0.42
CA LEU A 90 -9.37 -13.29 -0.72
C LEU A 90 -9.53 -14.38 -1.78
N GLU A 91 -9.88 -15.59 -1.37
CA GLU A 91 -10.17 -16.71 -2.28
C GLU A 91 -11.56 -16.57 -2.91
N TYR A 92 -12.57 -16.21 -2.11
CA TYR A 92 -13.96 -16.07 -2.54
C TYR A 92 -14.37 -14.60 -2.70
N ARG A 93 -13.62 -13.84 -3.52
CA ARG A 93 -13.89 -12.41 -3.75
C ARG A 93 -15.32 -12.17 -4.23
N GLY A 94 -15.97 -11.16 -3.66
CA GLY A 94 -17.36 -10.81 -3.93
C GLY A 94 -18.40 -11.76 -3.33
N GLN A 95 -17.98 -12.79 -2.59
CA GLN A 95 -18.87 -13.68 -1.83
C GLN A 95 -18.79 -13.35 -0.35
N THR A 96 -19.88 -13.63 0.36
CA THR A 96 -19.93 -13.52 1.82
C THR A 96 -19.23 -14.70 2.47
N VAL A 97 -18.24 -14.41 3.31
CA VAL A 97 -17.66 -15.36 4.25
C VAL A 97 -18.09 -15.01 5.66
N THR A 98 -18.22 -16.02 6.52
CA THR A 98 -18.57 -15.82 7.93
C THR A 98 -17.30 -15.61 8.75
N SER A 99 -17.24 -14.49 9.46
CA SER A 99 -16.22 -14.15 10.45
C SER A 99 -16.52 -14.81 11.80
N LEU A 100 -15.51 -15.06 12.62
CA LEU A 100 -15.69 -15.46 14.02
C LEU A 100 -16.12 -14.28 14.91
N TYR A 101 -15.98 -13.06 14.42
CA TYR A 101 -16.32 -11.83 15.13
C TYR A 101 -17.58 -11.22 14.55
N ASP A 102 -18.52 -10.93 15.45
CA ASP A 102 -19.75 -10.24 15.15
C ASP A 102 -19.54 -8.72 15.27
N ILE A 103 -19.91 -7.97 14.23
CA ILE A 103 -19.95 -6.51 14.26
C ILE A 103 -21.43 -6.10 14.12
N ASP A 104 -22.00 -5.56 15.18
CA ASP A 104 -23.39 -5.10 15.23
C ASP A 104 -24.47 -6.16 14.88
N GLY A 105 -24.21 -7.44 15.18
CA GLY A 105 -25.13 -8.54 14.87
C GLY A 105 -24.94 -9.15 13.48
N ASP A 106 -23.97 -8.66 12.72
CA ASP A 106 -23.51 -9.25 11.46
C ASP A 106 -22.06 -9.75 11.54
N ALA A 107 -21.91 -11.07 11.37
CA ALA A 107 -20.61 -11.72 11.21
C ALA A 107 -20.22 -11.90 9.73
N SER A 108 -20.91 -11.23 8.81
CA SER A 108 -20.64 -11.31 7.38
C SER A 108 -19.42 -10.45 7.00
N LEU A 109 -18.50 -11.04 6.25
CA LEU A 109 -17.35 -10.37 5.67
C LEU A 109 -17.38 -10.58 4.15
N VAL A 110 -17.31 -9.49 3.39
CA VAL A 110 -17.25 -9.53 1.92
C VAL A 110 -16.05 -8.70 1.48
N LEU A 111 -15.13 -9.31 0.74
CA LEU A 111 -14.07 -8.57 0.08
C LEU A 111 -14.56 -8.10 -1.29
N PRO A 112 -14.70 -6.79 -1.54
CA PRO A 112 -15.27 -6.32 -2.78
C PRO A 112 -14.27 -6.51 -3.94
N PRO A 113 -14.75 -6.81 -5.16
CA PRO A 113 -13.89 -7.19 -6.28
C PRO A 113 -12.97 -6.05 -6.76
N ASN A 114 -13.31 -4.80 -6.46
CA ASN A 114 -12.54 -3.60 -6.79
C ASN A 114 -11.45 -3.26 -5.78
N LEU A 115 -11.22 -4.07 -4.73
CA LEU A 115 -10.11 -3.86 -3.79
C LEU A 115 -8.88 -4.67 -4.20
N TYR A 116 -7.83 -4.01 -4.66
CA TYR A 116 -6.54 -4.61 -4.95
C TYR A 116 -5.62 -4.51 -3.73
N ILE A 117 -4.92 -5.59 -3.41
CA ILE A 117 -3.93 -5.60 -2.33
C ILE A 117 -2.56 -5.82 -2.98
N ILE A 118 -1.64 -4.88 -2.77
CA ILE A 118 -0.28 -4.95 -3.27
C ILE A 118 0.65 -5.02 -2.04
N GLY A 119 1.34 -6.14 -1.90
CA GLY A 119 2.37 -6.32 -0.88
C GLY A 119 3.76 -6.11 -1.48
N THR A 120 4.64 -5.41 -0.77
CA THR A 120 6.08 -5.43 -1.07
C THR A 120 6.77 -6.39 -0.09
N MET A 121 7.91 -6.95 -0.51
CA MET A 121 8.67 -7.89 0.30
C MET A 121 10.15 -7.71 0.03
N ASN A 122 10.93 -7.49 1.08
CA ASN A 122 12.37 -7.71 1.01
C ASN A 122 12.67 -9.21 1.13
N THR A 123 13.16 -9.80 0.04
CA THR A 123 13.51 -11.23 -0.05
C THR A 123 14.88 -11.58 0.55
N ALA A 124 15.74 -10.58 0.74
CA ALA A 124 17.09 -10.79 1.28
C ALA A 124 17.08 -11.00 2.81
N ASP A 125 16.06 -10.49 3.50
CA ASP A 125 15.95 -10.58 4.94
C ASP A 125 15.45 -11.97 5.37
N ARG A 126 16.36 -12.79 5.90
CA ARG A 126 16.07 -14.14 6.42
C ARG A 126 15.50 -14.14 7.83
N SER A 127 15.51 -13.01 8.53
CA SER A 127 14.96 -12.90 9.89
C SER A 127 13.44 -12.90 9.91
N VAL A 128 12.83 -12.74 8.74
CA VAL A 128 11.40 -12.55 8.56
C VAL A 128 10.73 -13.84 8.10
N GLY A 129 9.59 -14.18 8.71
CA GLY A 129 8.93 -15.47 8.53
C GLY A 129 8.60 -15.78 7.08
N HIS A 130 8.79 -17.04 6.66
CA HIS A 130 8.35 -17.50 5.35
C HIS A 130 6.85 -17.30 5.17
N ILE A 131 6.42 -16.77 4.02
CA ILE A 131 4.99 -16.73 3.69
C ILE A 131 4.45 -18.17 3.63
N ASP A 132 3.38 -18.42 4.38
CA ASP A 132 2.69 -19.70 4.38
C ASP A 132 2.14 -20.06 2.99
N TYR A 133 2.10 -21.35 2.68
CA TYR A 133 1.65 -21.84 1.38
C TYR A 133 0.17 -21.53 1.10
N ALA A 134 -0.66 -21.34 2.12
CA ALA A 134 -2.01 -20.85 1.95
C ALA A 134 -1.99 -19.45 1.35
N LEU A 135 -1.29 -18.50 1.96
CA LEU A 135 -1.20 -17.12 1.45
C LEU A 135 -0.56 -17.07 0.06
N ARG A 136 0.48 -17.86 -0.20
CA ARG A 136 1.12 -17.88 -1.53
C ARG A 136 0.15 -18.20 -2.67
N ARG A 137 -0.85 -19.05 -2.42
CA ARG A 137 -1.86 -19.41 -3.43
C ARG A 137 -2.89 -18.31 -3.71
N ARG A 138 -2.98 -17.28 -2.86
CA ARG A 138 -3.96 -16.17 -2.98
C ARG A 138 -3.30 -14.86 -3.48
N PHE A 139 -1.99 -14.83 -3.64
CA PHE A 139 -1.24 -13.69 -4.17
C PHE A 139 -0.49 -14.09 -5.44
N ALA A 140 -0.43 -13.17 -6.40
CA ALA A 140 0.51 -13.26 -7.50
C ALA A 140 1.88 -12.73 -7.03
N PHE A 141 2.94 -13.48 -7.27
CA PHE A 141 4.30 -13.08 -6.91
C PHE A 141 5.02 -12.59 -8.15
N LYS A 142 5.55 -11.37 -8.08
CA LYS A 142 6.38 -10.77 -9.12
C LYS A 142 7.68 -10.31 -8.49
N SER A 143 8.78 -10.93 -8.90
CA SER A 143 10.12 -10.48 -8.53
C SER A 143 10.43 -9.16 -9.23
N VAL A 144 10.95 -8.19 -8.48
CA VAL A 144 11.43 -6.91 -9.00
C VAL A 144 12.94 -6.94 -8.93
N LEU A 145 13.59 -7.22 -10.05
CA LEU A 145 15.05 -7.25 -10.14
C LEU A 145 15.63 -5.83 -10.16
N PRO A 146 16.93 -5.66 -9.86
CA PRO A 146 17.63 -4.40 -10.11
C PRO A 146 17.48 -3.96 -11.58
N ASP A 147 17.45 -2.65 -11.83
CA ASP A 147 17.18 -2.07 -13.13
C ASP A 147 18.29 -1.05 -13.44
N PRO A 148 19.03 -1.19 -14.55
CA PRO A 148 20.07 -0.24 -14.94
C PRO A 148 19.51 1.10 -15.43
N ALA A 149 18.22 1.18 -15.83
CA ALA A 149 17.63 2.39 -16.40
C ALA A 149 17.71 3.63 -15.48
N PRO A 150 17.36 3.56 -14.18
CA PRO A 150 17.48 4.69 -13.27
C PRO A 150 18.91 4.95 -12.75
N VAL A 151 19.89 4.12 -13.10
CA VAL A 151 21.28 4.26 -12.60
C VAL A 151 21.93 5.50 -13.21
N HIS A 152 22.49 6.36 -12.34
CA HIS A 152 23.21 7.54 -12.77
C HIS A 152 24.41 7.15 -13.66
N THR A 153 24.65 7.90 -14.73
CA THR A 153 25.70 7.62 -15.72
C THR A 153 27.06 7.36 -15.07
N ALA A 154 27.43 8.23 -14.12
CA ALA A 154 28.67 8.13 -13.37
C ALA A 154 28.83 6.85 -12.52
N ALA A 155 27.73 6.21 -12.16
CA ALA A 155 27.72 5.04 -11.30
C ALA A 155 27.55 3.71 -12.06
N LYS A 156 27.38 3.75 -13.39
CA LYS A 156 27.14 2.55 -14.22
C LYS A 156 28.23 1.49 -14.07
N ALA A 157 29.51 1.91 -14.08
CA ALA A 157 30.63 0.99 -13.90
C ALA A 157 30.61 0.31 -12.53
N VAL A 158 30.28 1.07 -11.47
CA VAL A 158 30.14 0.53 -10.12
C VAL A 158 28.95 -0.43 -10.04
N PHE A 159 27.80 -0.06 -10.61
CA PHE A 159 26.60 -0.91 -10.65
C PHE A 159 26.84 -2.23 -11.39
N GLU A 160 27.52 -2.19 -12.54
CA GLU A 160 27.90 -3.39 -13.29
C GLU A 160 28.82 -4.28 -12.47
N LYS A 161 29.86 -3.72 -11.86
CA LYS A 161 30.82 -4.48 -11.05
C LYS A 161 30.14 -5.14 -9.84
N VAL A 162 29.25 -4.42 -9.16
CA VAL A 162 28.43 -4.96 -8.07
C VAL A 162 27.52 -6.06 -8.58
N SER A 163 26.87 -5.88 -9.74
CA SER A 163 25.98 -6.87 -10.31
C SER A 163 26.68 -8.18 -10.68
N GLN A 164 27.94 -8.10 -11.12
CA GLN A 164 28.79 -9.26 -11.39
C GLN A 164 29.11 -10.10 -10.14
N LEU A 165 28.93 -9.55 -8.93
CA LEU A 165 28.98 -10.35 -7.69
C LEU A 165 27.79 -11.29 -7.55
N PHE A 166 26.66 -11.01 -8.19
CA PHE A 166 25.43 -11.79 -8.06
C PHE A 166 25.15 -12.63 -9.29
N ILE A 167 25.40 -12.09 -10.49
CA ILE A 167 25.16 -12.79 -11.76
C ILE A 167 26.40 -12.82 -12.67
N ALA A 168 26.67 -13.96 -13.28
CA ALA A 168 27.75 -14.13 -14.25
C ALA A 168 27.42 -13.50 -15.62
N ASN A 169 26.13 -13.47 -15.98
CA ASN A 169 25.66 -13.13 -17.32
C ASN A 169 25.14 -11.68 -17.47
N TYR A 170 25.56 -10.75 -16.60
CA TYR A 170 25.11 -9.34 -16.62
C TYR A 170 25.21 -8.68 -18.00
N ALA A 171 26.36 -8.82 -18.68
CA ALA A 171 26.62 -8.17 -19.96
C ALA A 171 25.76 -8.73 -21.11
N SER A 172 25.32 -9.98 -21.01
CA SER A 172 24.49 -10.67 -21.99
C SER A 172 23.02 -10.79 -21.57
N LEU A 173 22.64 -10.17 -20.45
CA LEU A 173 21.29 -10.27 -19.92
C LEU A 173 20.32 -9.51 -20.82
N ASP A 174 19.21 -10.16 -21.18
CA ASP A 174 18.12 -9.50 -21.88
C ASP A 174 17.26 -8.72 -20.88
N TRP A 175 17.57 -7.43 -20.74
CA TRP A 175 16.84 -6.50 -19.87
C TRP A 175 15.40 -6.22 -20.31
N SER A 176 15.00 -6.64 -21.53
CA SER A 176 13.62 -6.50 -22.02
C SER A 176 12.73 -7.70 -21.69
N ALA A 177 13.33 -8.82 -21.29
CA ALA A 177 12.58 -10.01 -20.92
C ALA A 177 11.83 -9.82 -19.60
N GLU A 178 10.59 -10.31 -19.53
CA GLU A 178 9.79 -10.26 -18.29
C GLU A 178 10.38 -11.16 -17.18
N HIS A 179 11.02 -12.26 -17.58
CA HIS A 179 11.68 -13.21 -16.69
C HIS A 179 13.07 -13.55 -17.24
N PRO A 180 14.05 -12.65 -17.09
CA PRO A 180 15.40 -12.89 -17.60
C PRO A 180 16.02 -14.06 -16.83
N LYS A 181 16.69 -14.97 -17.56
CA LYS A 181 17.40 -16.09 -16.95
C LYS A 181 18.68 -15.60 -16.28
N LEU A 182 18.71 -15.62 -14.95
CA LEU A 182 19.89 -15.25 -14.18
C LEU A 182 20.84 -16.44 -14.06
N GLU A 183 22.12 -16.22 -14.34
CA GLU A 183 23.18 -17.21 -14.09
C GLU A 183 23.94 -16.78 -12.85
N PRO A 184 23.88 -17.52 -11.73
CA PRO A 184 24.59 -17.17 -10.51
C PRO A 184 26.08 -16.96 -10.77
N SER A 185 26.65 -15.91 -10.17
CA SER A 185 28.09 -15.66 -10.24
C SER A 185 28.88 -16.74 -9.47
N ALA A 186 30.17 -16.85 -9.77
CA ALA A 186 31.08 -17.67 -8.97
C ALA A 186 31.34 -17.12 -7.55
N TYR A 187 30.89 -15.89 -7.26
CA TYR A 187 31.03 -15.22 -5.97
C TYR A 187 29.82 -15.40 -5.07
N LEU A 188 28.67 -15.81 -5.63
CA LEU A 188 27.44 -16.03 -4.87
C LEU A 188 27.46 -17.43 -4.26
N ALA A 189 27.13 -17.53 -2.97
CA ALA A 189 27.02 -18.84 -2.33
C ALA A 189 25.85 -19.66 -2.92
N PRO A 190 26.01 -20.99 -3.07
CA PRO A 190 25.07 -21.84 -3.82
C PRO A 190 23.68 -21.96 -3.19
N ASP A 191 23.56 -21.65 -1.89
CA ASP A 191 22.29 -21.66 -1.16
C ASP A 191 21.43 -20.40 -1.43
N PHE A 192 21.98 -19.43 -2.16
CA PHE A 192 21.32 -18.17 -2.49
C PHE A 192 21.02 -18.07 -3.97
N LYS A 193 19.88 -17.45 -4.26
CA LYS A 193 19.48 -17.12 -5.63
C LYS A 193 19.74 -15.64 -5.89
N PRO A 194 20.27 -15.26 -7.06
CA PRO A 194 20.52 -13.86 -7.37
C PRO A 194 19.27 -12.98 -7.20
N GLU A 195 18.11 -13.45 -7.64
CA GLU A 195 16.85 -12.71 -7.54
C GLU A 195 16.42 -12.35 -6.11
N ASP A 196 16.92 -13.06 -5.10
CA ASP A 196 16.53 -12.85 -3.70
C ASP A 196 17.45 -11.86 -2.98
N VAL A 197 18.72 -11.75 -3.39
CA VAL A 197 19.78 -11.01 -2.65
C VAL A 197 20.54 -9.98 -3.49
N TRP A 198 20.27 -9.86 -4.79
CA TRP A 198 20.99 -8.91 -5.63
C TRP A 198 20.69 -7.46 -5.23
N ILE A 199 21.76 -6.71 -4.92
CA ILE A 199 21.70 -5.30 -4.54
C ILE A 199 20.98 -4.45 -5.60
N GLY A 200 19.98 -3.71 -5.13
CA GLY A 200 19.14 -2.84 -5.94
C GLY A 200 19.86 -1.59 -6.49
N HIS A 201 19.24 -1.02 -7.52
CA HIS A 201 19.75 0.16 -8.24
C HIS A 201 19.63 1.48 -7.44
N SER A 202 18.93 1.50 -6.30
CA SER A 202 18.69 2.69 -5.46
C SER A 202 19.98 3.35 -4.92
N TYR A 203 21.02 2.55 -4.65
CA TYR A 203 22.35 3.03 -4.23
C TYR A 203 23.06 3.84 -5.32
N PHE A 204 22.62 3.71 -6.57
CA PHE A 204 23.26 4.30 -7.75
C PHE A 204 22.42 5.41 -8.38
N ILE A 205 21.31 5.82 -7.74
CA ILE A 205 20.50 6.98 -8.14
C ILE A 205 21.01 8.23 -7.41
N ALA A 206 21.15 9.34 -8.14
CA ALA A 206 21.40 10.67 -7.59
C ALA A 206 20.28 11.65 -7.99
N GLN A 207 19.90 12.58 -7.10
CA GLN A 207 18.76 13.47 -7.30
C GLN A 207 19.12 14.86 -7.85
N ASP A 208 20.41 15.20 -7.93
CA ASP A 208 20.84 16.56 -8.27
C ASP A 208 21.16 16.71 -9.77
N THR A 209 20.81 17.87 -10.32
CA THR A 209 21.07 18.24 -11.72
C THR A 209 22.49 18.77 -11.94
N LYS A 210 23.22 19.08 -10.86
CA LYS A 210 24.63 19.45 -10.93
C LYS A 210 25.51 18.20 -10.78
N GLU A 211 26.36 17.98 -11.77
CA GLU A 211 27.22 16.79 -11.87
C GLU A 211 28.13 16.60 -10.65
N HIS A 212 28.76 17.67 -10.14
CA HIS A 212 29.66 17.60 -8.98
C HIS A 212 28.96 17.13 -7.70
N THR A 213 27.72 17.56 -7.44
CA THR A 213 26.98 17.18 -6.23
C THR A 213 26.41 15.77 -6.34
N ALA A 214 26.04 15.33 -7.55
CA ALA A 214 25.64 13.95 -7.82
C ALA A 214 26.78 12.95 -7.58
N ILE A 215 28.00 13.25 -8.07
CA ILE A 215 29.19 12.42 -7.86
C ILE A 215 29.53 12.32 -6.37
N GLU A 216 29.48 13.43 -5.63
CA GLU A 216 29.71 13.42 -4.19
C GLU A 216 28.69 12.55 -3.45
N GLN A 217 27.39 12.71 -3.76
CA GLN A 217 26.32 11.89 -3.20
C GLN A 217 26.55 10.38 -3.46
N LEU A 218 26.92 10.01 -4.68
CA LEU A 218 27.18 8.63 -5.05
C LEU A 218 28.42 8.06 -4.36
N ASN A 219 29.47 8.87 -4.17
CA ASN A 219 30.65 8.46 -3.39
C ASN A 219 30.30 8.25 -1.90
N LEU A 220 29.45 9.08 -1.32
CA LEU A 220 28.96 8.90 0.05
C LEU A 220 28.15 7.61 0.17
N LYS A 221 27.17 7.38 -0.73
CA LYS A 221 26.40 6.12 -0.77
C LYS A 221 27.31 4.90 -0.93
N ARG A 222 28.29 4.96 -1.83
CA ARG A 222 29.25 3.87 -2.03
C ARG A 222 30.00 3.55 -0.74
N THR A 223 30.55 4.58 -0.09
CA THR A 223 31.47 4.45 1.04
C THR A 223 30.75 4.02 2.33
N PHE A 224 29.57 4.58 2.58
CA PHE A 224 28.90 4.44 3.87
C PHE A 224 27.69 3.50 3.85
N GLU A 225 27.18 3.13 2.68
CA GLU A 225 26.02 2.23 2.57
C GLU A 225 26.38 0.96 1.79
N LEU A 226 26.84 1.08 0.55
CA LEU A 226 27.04 -0.06 -0.35
C LEU A 226 28.20 -0.97 0.07
N VAL A 227 29.41 -0.42 0.26
CA VAL A 227 30.59 -1.22 0.63
C VAL A 227 30.42 -1.90 1.98
N PRO A 228 29.92 -1.22 3.05
CA PRO A 228 29.60 -1.88 4.31
C PRO A 228 28.60 -3.04 4.15
N LEU A 229 27.55 -2.87 3.34
CA LEU A 229 26.57 -3.91 3.06
C LEU A 229 27.19 -5.13 2.36
N LEU A 230 28.08 -4.92 1.39
CA LEU A 230 28.80 -6.01 0.72
C LEU A 230 29.71 -6.79 1.69
N HIS A 231 30.32 -6.09 2.65
CA HIS A 231 31.10 -6.75 3.72
C HIS A 231 30.21 -7.52 4.70
N GLU A 232 29.00 -7.05 4.97
CA GLU A 232 28.00 -7.81 5.74
C GLU A 232 27.61 -9.09 4.99
N TYR A 233 27.40 -9.02 3.67
CA TYR A 233 27.10 -10.19 2.84
C TYR A 233 28.23 -11.23 2.84
N LEU A 234 29.49 -10.80 2.88
CA LEU A 234 30.64 -11.69 3.09
C LEU A 234 30.61 -12.36 4.47
N LYS A 235 30.27 -11.59 5.51
CA LYS A 235 30.21 -12.09 6.90
C LYS A 235 29.06 -13.08 7.11
N ASP A 236 27.94 -12.85 6.47
CA ASP A 236 26.73 -13.66 6.57
C ASP A 236 26.75 -14.88 5.62
N GLY A 237 27.78 -14.98 4.78
CA GLY A 237 27.98 -16.09 3.85
C GLY A 237 27.08 -16.05 2.61
N VAL A 238 26.49 -14.89 2.31
CA VAL A 238 25.77 -14.64 1.04
C VAL A 238 26.78 -14.61 -0.11
N LEU A 239 27.89 -13.88 0.09
CA LEU A 239 29.01 -13.83 -0.84
C LEU A 239 30.16 -14.69 -0.32
N LEU A 240 30.83 -15.39 -1.23
CA LEU A 240 31.99 -16.23 -0.94
C LEU A 240 33.25 -15.38 -0.72
N PRO A 241 34.25 -15.88 0.02
CA PRO A 241 35.47 -15.12 0.36
C PRO A 241 36.21 -14.52 -0.85
N GLU A 242 36.13 -15.17 -2.02
CA GLU A 242 36.73 -14.74 -3.28
C GLU A 242 36.19 -13.37 -3.74
N ALA A 243 34.96 -13.02 -3.36
CA ALA A 243 34.32 -11.74 -3.67
C ALA A 243 35.04 -10.54 -3.01
N LYS A 244 35.82 -10.76 -1.96
CA LYS A 244 36.50 -9.70 -1.22
C LYS A 244 37.37 -8.83 -2.11
N SER A 245 38.14 -9.44 -3.01
CA SER A 245 39.00 -8.71 -3.94
C SER A 245 38.23 -7.77 -4.87
N VAL A 246 37.04 -8.19 -5.30
CA VAL A 246 36.14 -7.40 -6.14
C VAL A 246 35.48 -6.28 -5.34
N ILE A 247 35.13 -6.52 -4.07
CA ILE A 247 34.59 -5.50 -3.17
C ILE A 247 35.63 -4.40 -2.89
N ASP A 248 36.89 -4.78 -2.68
CA ASP A 248 38.00 -3.84 -2.52
C ASP A 248 38.18 -2.98 -3.79
N GLU A 249 38.06 -3.57 -4.99
CA GLU A 249 38.04 -2.84 -6.25
C GLU A 249 36.86 -1.86 -6.35
N ILE A 250 35.64 -2.31 -6.03
CA ILE A 250 34.42 -1.49 -6.01
C ILE A 250 34.62 -0.26 -5.11
N SER A 251 35.28 -0.41 -3.96
CA SER A 251 35.48 0.69 -3.00
C SER A 251 36.31 1.86 -3.57
N THR A 252 37.16 1.57 -4.56
CA THR A 252 38.06 2.54 -5.19
C THR A 252 37.67 2.90 -6.63
N LEU A 253 36.72 2.17 -7.22
CA LEU A 253 36.31 2.36 -8.61
C LEU A 253 35.74 3.76 -8.82
N PRO A 254 36.26 4.54 -9.79
CA PRO A 254 35.86 5.92 -9.96
C PRO A 254 34.38 6.07 -10.32
N ILE A 255 33.79 7.14 -9.80
CA ILE A 255 32.46 7.64 -10.17
C ILE A 255 32.70 8.97 -10.89
N HIS A 256 32.48 8.99 -12.21
CA HIS A 256 32.74 10.12 -13.11
C HIS A 256 31.51 10.48 -13.91
#